data_AF-A0ABC8W5E0-F1
#
_entry.id   AF-A0ABC8W5E0-F1
#
_cell.length_a   1.000
_cell.length_b   1.000
_cell.length_c   1.000
_cell.angle_alpha   90.00
_cell.angle_beta   90.00
_cell.angle_gamma   90.00
#
_symmetry.space_group_name_H-M   'P 1'
#
loop_
_entity.id
_entity.type
_entity.pdbx_description
1 polymer ?
#
loop_
_entity_poly.entity_id
_entity_poly.type
_entity_poly.pdbx_seq_one_letter_code
_entity_poly.pdbx_strand_id
1 'polypeptide(L)'
;MHSDSAAPHPGTEELPVEVVSDEEMAFIDAALAAATAGARPLLSSAARRAAAPLSCAAYSAAGGDIEDFPLPRRSLLARFRERRALAVTDITATEWCEKQMEFVLEHGKPERTEAMKAGSDRHAQLEQEVVERVDIAIRSAEELWAVKFMNFIVGTNQLMFEGITREIPVIGVVEGSWMIGIIDEIRMPMDGISFQPILVDTKTRVRPTIPSEAQKRNGRLQLMCYKYLWDNLISEKFPAENFFSYFDLDPNYLLSDDVKQYISSLGFSAKTFEDVLKYFKVTCDALPRSRELLFLR
;
A
#
# COMPACT_ATOMS: atom_id res chain seq x y z
N MET A 1 2.96 -52.44 -33.88
CA MET A 1 1.63 -52.22 -33.27
C MET A 1 1.80 -52.54 -31.79
N HIS A 2 1.74 -51.63 -30.82
CA HIS A 2 1.29 -50.25 -30.74
C HIS A 2 2.34 -49.40 -30.01
N SER A 3 2.63 -48.20 -30.52
CA SER A 3 3.29 -47.15 -29.76
C SER A 3 2.20 -46.23 -29.22
N ASP A 4 1.98 -46.25 -27.91
CA ASP A 4 1.09 -45.32 -27.23
C ASP A 4 1.68 -43.90 -27.32
N SER A 5 1.04 -43.07 -28.12
CA SER A 5 1.22 -41.63 -28.13
C SER A 5 0.50 -41.09 -26.90
N ALA A 6 1.27 -40.67 -25.90
CA ALA A 6 0.74 -39.90 -24.77
C ALA A 6 0.18 -38.58 -25.29
N ALA A 7 -1.12 -38.36 -25.05
CA ALA A 7 -1.81 -37.12 -25.37
C ALA A 7 -1.22 -35.95 -24.56
N PRO A 8 -1.12 -34.73 -25.13
CA PRO A 8 -0.66 -33.57 -24.40
C PRO A 8 -1.67 -33.20 -23.31
N HIS A 9 -1.15 -32.92 -22.10
CA HIS A 9 -1.95 -32.40 -20.99
C HIS A 9 -2.68 -31.12 -21.41
N PRO A 10 -3.99 -30.96 -21.12
CA PRO A 10 -4.71 -29.75 -21.44
C PRO A 10 -4.13 -28.59 -20.63
N GLY A 11 -3.83 -27.50 -21.35
CA GLY A 11 -3.02 -26.39 -20.89
C GLY A 11 -3.51 -25.73 -19.62
N THR A 12 -2.57 -25.42 -18.73
CA THR A 12 -2.60 -24.19 -17.94
C THR A 12 -2.67 -23.02 -18.92
N GLU A 13 -3.88 -22.54 -19.23
CA GLU A 13 -4.03 -21.21 -19.80
C GLU A 13 -3.44 -20.22 -18.77
N GLU A 14 -2.23 -19.73 -19.03
CA GLU A 14 -1.68 -18.62 -18.27
C GLU A 14 -2.65 -17.44 -18.43
N LEU A 15 -3.30 -17.05 -17.33
CA LEU A 15 -4.18 -15.90 -17.33
C LEU A 15 -3.36 -14.67 -17.78
N PRO A 16 -3.87 -13.86 -18.72
CA PRO A 16 -3.13 -12.75 -19.26
C PRO A 16 -2.84 -11.74 -18.14
N VAL A 17 -1.57 -11.32 -18.05
CA VAL A 17 -1.16 -10.22 -17.17
C VAL A 17 -1.85 -8.95 -17.65
N GLU A 18 -2.61 -8.32 -16.75
CA GLU A 18 -3.30 -7.07 -17.06
C GLU A 18 -2.38 -5.88 -16.80
N VAL A 19 -2.38 -4.94 -17.74
CA VAL A 19 -1.53 -3.75 -17.71
C VAL A 19 -2.37 -2.56 -17.29
N VAL A 20 -1.98 -1.87 -16.22
CA VAL A 20 -2.53 -0.54 -15.90
C VAL A 20 -1.89 0.46 -16.86
N SER A 21 -2.71 1.17 -17.63
CA SER A 21 -2.24 2.13 -18.63
C SER A 21 -1.97 3.52 -18.06
N ASP A 22 -1.22 4.34 -18.79
CA ASP A 22 -0.99 5.76 -18.46
C ASP A 22 -2.31 6.55 -18.34
N GLU A 23 -3.32 6.21 -19.16
CA GLU A 23 -4.65 6.81 -19.09
C GLU A 23 -5.34 6.48 -17.76
N GLU A 24 -5.14 5.26 -17.24
CA GLU A 24 -5.67 4.88 -15.94
C GLU A 24 -4.92 5.60 -14.82
N MET A 25 -3.58 5.67 -14.89
CA MET A 25 -2.75 6.44 -13.95
C MET A 25 -3.22 7.90 -13.82
N ALA A 26 -3.62 8.53 -14.92
CA ALA A 26 -4.14 9.90 -14.93
C ALA A 26 -5.38 10.10 -14.04
N PHE A 27 -6.17 9.06 -13.73
CA PHE A 27 -7.29 9.17 -12.80
C PHE A 27 -6.85 9.49 -11.37
N ILE A 28 -5.76 8.90 -10.88
CA ILE A 28 -5.24 9.23 -9.55
C ILE A 28 -4.64 10.63 -9.54
N ASP A 29 -3.90 11.01 -10.58
CA ASP A 29 -3.32 12.35 -10.67
C ASP A 29 -4.43 13.42 -10.69
N ALA A 30 -5.50 13.19 -11.45
CA ALA A 30 -6.68 14.05 -11.47
C ALA A 30 -7.40 14.09 -10.11
N ALA A 31 -7.56 12.96 -9.44
CA ALA A 31 -8.17 12.90 -8.10
C ALA A 31 -7.35 13.66 -7.07
N LEU A 32 -6.03 13.54 -7.10
CA LEU A 32 -5.10 14.26 -6.24
C LEU A 32 -5.11 15.77 -6.53
N ALA A 33 -5.11 16.15 -7.81
CA ALA A 33 -5.24 17.55 -8.23
C ALA A 33 -6.58 18.16 -7.78
N ALA A 34 -7.67 17.39 -7.78
CA ALA A 34 -8.95 17.84 -7.27
C ALA A 34 -8.95 17.98 -5.74
N ALA A 35 -8.31 17.04 -5.02
CA ALA A 35 -8.17 17.09 -3.57
C ALA A 35 -7.37 18.33 -3.11
N THR A 36 -6.23 18.59 -3.74
CA THR A 36 -5.41 19.79 -3.47
C THR A 36 -6.16 21.09 -3.79
N ALA A 37 -6.92 21.13 -4.88
CA ALA A 37 -7.74 22.30 -5.24
C ALA A 37 -8.90 22.54 -4.25
N GLY A 38 -9.48 21.46 -3.69
CA GLY A 38 -10.48 21.51 -2.64
C GLY A 38 -9.92 21.91 -1.27
N ALA A 39 -8.62 21.67 -1.02
CA ALA A 39 -7.91 21.97 0.21
C ALA A 39 -7.48 23.45 0.36
N ARG A 40 -8.09 24.38 -0.40
CA ARG A 40 -7.90 25.83 -0.17
C ARG A 40 -8.19 26.15 1.31
N PRO A 41 -7.35 26.93 2.00
CA PRO A 41 -7.68 27.35 3.35
C PRO A 41 -8.93 28.23 3.23
N LEU A 42 -10.05 27.76 3.76
CA LEU A 42 -11.24 28.57 3.95
C LEU A 42 -10.91 29.63 5.03
N LEU A 43 -10.13 30.64 4.65
CA LEU A 43 -10.00 31.91 5.37
C LEU A 43 -11.29 32.71 5.16
N SER A 44 -12.42 32.14 5.55
CA SER A 44 -13.66 32.85 5.81
C SER A 44 -14.67 31.88 6.39
N SER A 45 -15.14 32.19 7.59
CA SER A 45 -16.24 31.51 8.28
C SER A 45 -17.56 31.51 7.50
N ALA A 46 -17.65 32.22 6.36
CA ALA A 46 -18.86 32.37 5.56
C ALA A 46 -19.05 31.33 4.43
N ALA A 47 -18.01 30.59 4.02
CA ALA A 47 -18.08 29.71 2.84
C ALA A 47 -18.53 28.26 3.13
N ARG A 48 -18.91 27.94 4.38
CA ARG A 48 -19.39 26.60 4.76
C ARG A 48 -20.79 26.23 4.25
N ARG A 49 -21.49 27.12 3.53
CA ARG A 49 -22.91 26.92 3.13
C ARG A 49 -23.16 26.57 1.67
N ALA A 50 -22.14 26.30 0.86
CA ALA A 50 -22.31 26.25 -0.60
C ALA A 50 -21.82 24.97 -1.29
N ALA A 51 -21.91 23.81 -0.63
CA ALA A 51 -21.74 22.52 -1.30
C ALA A 51 -22.90 21.60 -0.93
N ALA A 52 -24.01 21.71 -1.67
CA ALA A 52 -25.11 20.76 -1.62
C ALA A 52 -24.72 19.47 -2.39
N PRO A 53 -25.02 18.27 -1.88
CA PRO A 53 -24.79 17.04 -2.61
C PRO A 53 -26.03 16.63 -3.42
N LEU A 54 -25.79 16.07 -4.60
CA LEU A 54 -26.74 15.29 -5.38
C LEU A 54 -26.78 13.86 -4.84
N SER A 55 -27.90 13.43 -4.25
CA SER A 55 -28.43 12.06 -4.39
C SER A 55 -29.79 11.94 -3.69
N CYS A 56 -30.84 11.63 -4.45
CA CYS A 56 -32.21 11.45 -3.94
C CYS A 56 -32.82 10.18 -4.54
N ALA A 57 -33.09 9.19 -3.69
CA ALA A 57 -34.23 8.23 -3.67
C ALA A 57 -33.90 7.16 -2.59
N ALA A 58 -34.74 6.77 -1.62
CA ALA A 58 -36.16 6.97 -1.39
C ALA A 58 -36.59 6.52 0.05
N TYR A 59 -37.29 7.41 0.79
CA TYR A 59 -38.33 7.29 1.86
C TYR A 59 -38.24 6.24 3.01
N SER A 60 -38.45 6.59 4.31
CA SER A 60 -39.74 7.07 4.87
C SER A 60 -39.68 7.78 6.25
N ALA A 61 -40.46 8.87 6.33
CA ALA A 61 -41.32 9.36 7.44
C ALA A 61 -40.86 9.31 8.92
N ALA A 62 -40.03 10.29 9.30
CA ALA A 62 -40.14 10.97 10.59
C ALA A 62 -39.76 12.44 10.37
N GLY A 63 -40.64 13.36 10.77
CA GLY A 63 -40.56 14.78 10.42
C GLY A 63 -39.41 15.54 11.10
N GLY A 64 -38.20 15.39 10.57
CA GLY A 64 -37.08 16.33 10.71
C GLY A 64 -36.51 16.60 9.33
N ASP A 65 -36.12 17.84 9.04
CA ASP A 65 -35.39 18.15 7.82
C ASP A 65 -34.08 17.35 7.82
N ILE A 66 -33.68 16.78 6.68
CA ILE A 66 -32.43 16.01 6.61
C ILE A 66 -31.23 16.91 6.97
N GLU A 67 -31.37 18.22 6.75
CA GLU A 67 -30.39 19.25 7.13
C GLU A 67 -30.25 19.44 8.66
N ASP A 68 -31.19 18.94 9.47
CA ASP A 68 -31.16 19.07 10.94
C ASP A 68 -30.39 17.93 11.63
N PHE A 69 -29.95 16.91 10.90
CA PHE A 69 -29.07 15.88 11.47
C PHE A 69 -27.65 16.46 11.58
N PRO A 70 -27.07 16.52 12.79
CA PRO A 70 -25.71 17.01 12.94
C PRO A 70 -24.77 16.09 12.16
N LEU A 71 -24.19 16.61 11.06
CA LEU A 71 -23.12 15.95 10.32
C LEU A 71 -22.08 15.42 11.33
N PRO A 72 -21.56 14.19 11.17
CA PRO A 72 -20.49 13.69 12.02
C PRO A 72 -19.38 14.74 12.11
N ARG A 73 -19.11 15.25 13.32
CA ARG A 73 -18.22 16.40 13.54
C ARG A 73 -16.77 16.17 13.10
N ARG A 74 -16.40 14.94 12.72
CA ARG A 74 -15.05 14.51 12.29
C ARG A 74 -15.18 13.45 11.19
N SER A 75 -14.27 13.48 10.20
CA SER A 75 -14.18 12.47 9.15
C SER A 75 -13.83 11.09 9.71
N LEU A 76 -14.11 10.01 8.96
CA LEU A 76 -13.72 8.65 9.37
C LEU A 76 -12.21 8.52 9.60
N LEU A 77 -11.40 9.18 8.76
CA LEU A 77 -9.95 9.28 8.95
C LEU A 77 -9.62 9.92 10.31
N ALA A 78 -10.19 11.08 10.61
CA ALA A 78 -9.94 11.77 11.88
C ALA A 78 -10.49 11.01 13.10
N ARG A 79 -11.49 10.14 12.93
CA ARG A 79 -12.04 9.31 14.01
C ARG A 79 -11.21 8.05 14.27
N PHE A 80 -10.76 7.36 13.21
CA PHE A 80 -10.22 6.01 13.30
C PHE A 80 -8.75 5.88 12.91
N ARG A 81 -8.13 6.96 12.40
CA ARG A 81 -6.77 6.98 11.85
C ARG A 81 -5.99 8.26 12.24
N GLU A 82 -6.41 8.99 13.28
CA GLU A 82 -5.78 10.27 13.68
C GLU A 82 -4.28 10.17 13.96
N ARG A 83 -3.82 9.04 14.53
CA ARG A 83 -2.40 8.76 14.85
C ARG A 83 -1.87 7.51 14.16
N ARG A 84 -2.50 7.11 13.06
CA ARG A 84 -2.13 5.90 12.31
C ARG A 84 -2.17 6.20 10.83
N ALA A 85 -1.14 5.78 10.10
CA ALA A 85 -1.15 5.87 8.65
C ALA A 85 -2.38 5.15 8.05
N LEU A 86 -2.95 5.73 7.00
CA LEU A 86 -3.90 5.06 6.13
C LEU A 86 -3.21 3.91 5.42
N ALA A 87 -3.81 2.73 5.42
CA ALA A 87 -3.34 1.67 4.53
C ALA A 87 -3.85 1.93 3.11
N VAL A 88 -3.11 1.52 2.07
CA VAL A 88 -3.64 1.48 0.70
C VAL A 88 -4.94 0.66 0.64
N THR A 89 -5.03 -0.40 1.45
CA THR A 89 -6.26 -1.19 1.61
C THR A 89 -7.42 -0.41 2.25
N ASP A 90 -7.16 0.66 3.00
CA ASP A 90 -8.23 1.55 3.48
C ASP A 90 -8.85 2.31 2.28
N ILE A 91 -8.05 2.76 1.32
CA ILE A 91 -8.53 3.45 0.11
C ILE A 91 -9.32 2.49 -0.78
N THR A 92 -8.73 1.34 -1.10
CA THR A 92 -9.35 0.42 -2.03
C THR A 92 -10.62 -0.19 -1.45
N ALA A 93 -10.69 -0.48 -0.16
CA ALA A 93 -11.93 -0.93 0.47
C ALA A 93 -13.00 0.16 0.55
N THR A 94 -12.62 1.43 0.73
CA THR A 94 -13.56 2.57 0.71
C THR A 94 -14.14 2.75 -0.70
N GLU A 95 -13.30 2.68 -1.72
CA GLU A 95 -13.72 2.79 -3.11
C GLU A 95 -14.67 1.65 -3.53
N TRP A 96 -14.45 0.44 -3.01
CA TRP A 96 -15.35 -0.69 -3.22
C TRP A 96 -16.72 -0.47 -2.57
N CYS A 97 -16.75 -0.09 -1.30
CA CYS A 97 -17.99 0.23 -0.58
C CYS A 97 -17.72 1.09 0.68
N GLU A 98 -18.04 2.38 0.60
CA GLU A 98 -17.89 3.33 1.72
C GLU A 98 -18.64 2.88 2.98
N LYS A 99 -19.87 2.38 2.81
CA LYS A 99 -20.68 1.93 3.94
C LYS A 99 -20.09 0.68 4.59
N GLN A 100 -19.54 -0.25 3.82
CA GLN A 100 -18.84 -1.41 4.36
C GLN A 100 -17.60 -0.99 5.15
N MET A 101 -16.82 -0.02 4.62
CA MET A 101 -15.67 0.51 5.34
C MET A 101 -16.08 1.15 6.67
N GLU A 102 -17.13 1.97 6.68
CA GLU A 102 -17.67 2.56 7.91
C GLU A 102 -18.03 1.47 8.93
N PHE A 103 -18.75 0.43 8.52
CA PHE A 103 -19.09 -0.71 9.39
C PHE A 103 -17.84 -1.41 9.92
N VAL A 104 -16.82 -1.63 9.09
CA VAL A 104 -15.54 -2.25 9.50
C VAL A 104 -14.80 -1.40 10.52
N LEU A 105 -14.83 -0.07 10.37
CA LEU A 105 -14.20 0.85 11.32
C LEU A 105 -14.94 0.88 12.66
N GLU A 106 -16.27 0.81 12.63
CA GLU A 106 -17.11 0.88 13.83
C GLU A 106 -17.26 -0.44 14.58
N HIS A 107 -17.33 -1.56 13.86
CA HIS A 107 -17.69 -2.87 14.42
C HIS A 107 -16.55 -3.91 14.29
N GLY A 108 -15.46 -3.56 13.63
CA GLY A 108 -14.33 -4.45 13.38
C GLY A 108 -14.44 -5.21 12.06
N LYS A 109 -13.33 -5.85 11.67
CA LYS A 109 -13.27 -6.65 10.43
C LYS A 109 -14.05 -7.97 10.61
N PRO A 110 -14.78 -8.42 9.59
CA PRO A 110 -15.34 -9.77 9.60
C PRO A 110 -14.22 -10.81 9.65
N GLU A 111 -14.55 -12.02 10.11
CA GLU A 111 -13.61 -13.14 10.11
C GLU A 111 -13.12 -13.44 8.68
N ARG A 112 -11.84 -13.83 8.59
CA ARG A 112 -11.21 -14.15 7.32
C ARG A 112 -11.82 -15.43 6.76
N THR A 113 -12.31 -15.36 5.53
CA THR A 113 -12.78 -16.54 4.80
C THR A 113 -11.63 -17.48 4.47
N GLU A 114 -11.93 -18.76 4.23
CA GLU A 114 -10.91 -19.74 3.81
C GLU A 114 -10.19 -19.33 2.53
N ALA A 115 -10.89 -18.69 1.59
CA ALA A 115 -10.28 -18.13 0.39
C ALA A 115 -9.27 -17.02 0.72
N MET A 116 -9.58 -16.15 1.69
CA MET A 116 -8.65 -15.10 2.14
C MET A 116 -7.46 -15.66 2.92
N LYS A 117 -7.62 -16.76 3.66
CA LYS A 117 -6.51 -17.43 4.34
C LYS A 117 -5.57 -18.08 3.33
N ALA A 118 -6.12 -18.90 2.43
CA ALA A 118 -5.37 -19.50 1.33
C ALA A 118 -4.66 -18.47 0.45
N GLY A 119 -5.29 -17.30 0.25
CA GLY A 119 -4.67 -16.18 -0.43
C GLY A 119 -3.41 -15.68 0.28
N SER A 120 -3.49 -15.37 1.58
CA SER A 120 -2.30 -14.96 2.32
C SER A 120 -1.24 -16.05 2.45
N ASP A 121 -1.63 -17.32 2.55
CA ASP A 121 -0.67 -18.41 2.58
C ASP A 121 0.11 -18.48 1.27
N ARG A 122 -0.56 -18.21 0.13
CA ARG A 122 0.13 -18.14 -1.16
C ARG A 122 1.10 -16.97 -1.25
N HIS A 123 0.74 -15.78 -0.75
CA HIS A 123 1.68 -14.65 -0.67
C HIS A 123 2.88 -14.97 0.22
N ALA A 124 2.64 -15.60 1.37
CA ALA A 124 3.71 -16.03 2.27
C ALA A 124 4.67 -17.04 1.61
N GLN A 125 4.13 -17.99 0.83
CA GLN A 125 4.95 -18.91 0.04
C GLN A 125 5.77 -18.17 -1.02
N LEU A 126 5.15 -17.26 -1.76
CA LEU A 126 5.82 -16.45 -2.78
C LEU A 126 6.95 -15.61 -2.18
N GLU A 127 6.71 -14.94 -1.04
CA GLU A 127 7.75 -14.22 -0.30
C GLU A 127 8.92 -15.14 0.06
N GLN A 128 8.63 -16.34 0.57
CA GLN A 128 9.65 -17.31 0.97
C GLN A 128 10.47 -17.89 -0.20
N GLU A 129 9.96 -17.81 -1.44
CA GLU A 129 10.74 -18.14 -2.64
C GLU A 129 11.92 -17.16 -2.86
N VAL A 130 11.85 -15.98 -2.24
CA VAL A 130 12.77 -14.84 -2.50
C VAL A 130 13.49 -14.41 -1.22
N VAL A 131 12.81 -14.36 -0.07
CA VAL A 131 13.37 -13.86 1.20
C VAL A 131 13.11 -14.86 2.33
N GLU A 132 14.13 -15.13 3.15
CA GLU A 132 13.96 -15.89 4.38
C GLU A 132 13.34 -15.00 5.48
N ARG A 133 12.23 -15.46 6.07
CA ARG A 133 11.60 -14.77 7.19
C ARG A 133 12.38 -15.01 8.47
N VAL A 134 12.72 -13.92 9.15
CA VAL A 134 13.42 -13.94 10.44
C VAL A 134 12.48 -13.42 11.52
N ASP A 135 12.24 -14.24 12.54
CA ASP A 135 11.45 -13.83 13.70
C ASP A 135 12.30 -12.97 14.65
N ILE A 136 11.85 -11.74 14.90
CA ILE A 136 12.55 -10.76 15.74
C ILE A 136 11.62 -10.32 16.86
N ALA A 137 12.14 -10.31 18.10
CA ALA A 137 11.41 -9.79 19.24
C ALA A 137 11.33 -8.26 19.17
N ILE A 138 10.12 -7.72 18.94
CA ILE A 138 9.84 -6.28 18.87
C ILE A 138 9.20 -5.85 20.19
N ARG A 139 9.75 -4.81 20.83
CA ARG A 139 9.35 -4.33 22.16
C ARG A 139 8.75 -2.92 22.15
N SER A 140 8.94 -2.16 21.06
CA SER A 140 8.42 -0.79 20.94
C SER A 140 7.93 -0.47 19.52
N ALA A 141 7.28 0.68 19.36
CA ALA A 141 6.85 1.17 18.06
C ALA A 141 8.04 1.61 17.18
N GLU A 142 9.10 2.15 17.79
CA GLU A 142 10.35 2.50 17.13
C GLU A 142 11.02 1.26 16.54
N GLU A 143 11.06 0.15 17.29
CA GLU A 143 11.61 -1.11 16.78
C GLU A 143 10.78 -1.69 15.64
N LEU A 144 9.45 -1.60 15.73
CA LEU A 144 8.56 -2.01 14.65
C LEU A 144 8.86 -1.22 13.36
N TRP A 145 9.05 0.09 13.47
CA TRP A 145 9.40 0.93 12.33
C TRP A 145 10.82 0.70 11.84
N ALA A 146 11.78 0.49 12.74
CA ALA A 146 13.15 0.15 12.40
C ALA A 146 13.18 -1.13 11.54
N VAL A 147 12.50 -2.19 11.97
CA VAL A 147 12.39 -3.44 11.21
C VAL A 147 11.73 -3.21 9.85
N LYS A 148 10.65 -2.41 9.77
CA LYS A 148 10.03 -2.07 8.47
C LYS A 148 10.97 -1.36 7.52
N PHE A 149 11.75 -0.40 8.01
CA PHE A 149 12.75 0.30 7.19
C PHE A 149 13.89 -0.63 6.78
N MET A 150 14.32 -1.54 7.66
CA MET A 150 15.30 -2.57 7.31
C MET A 150 14.75 -3.52 6.23
N ASN A 151 13.50 -3.95 6.32
CA ASN A 151 12.86 -4.77 5.30
C ASN A 151 12.82 -4.05 3.94
N PHE A 152 12.54 -2.75 3.92
CA PHE A 152 12.65 -1.94 2.70
C PHE A 152 14.09 -1.91 2.17
N ILE A 153 15.09 -1.64 3.02
CA ILE A 153 16.50 -1.57 2.62
C ILE A 153 16.98 -2.92 2.05
N VAL A 154 16.70 -4.01 2.75
CA VAL A 154 17.09 -5.37 2.33
C VAL A 154 16.41 -5.75 1.03
N GLY A 155 15.09 -5.55 0.94
CA GLY A 155 14.34 -5.92 -0.25
C GLY A 155 14.68 -5.06 -1.48
N THR A 156 15.03 -3.79 -1.30
CA THR A 156 15.51 -2.94 -2.40
C THR A 156 16.93 -3.30 -2.83
N ASN A 157 17.82 -3.64 -1.90
CA ASN A 157 19.12 -4.23 -2.26
C ASN A 157 18.92 -5.53 -3.06
N GLN A 158 18.04 -6.41 -2.60
CA GLN A 158 17.71 -7.64 -3.30
C GLN A 158 17.19 -7.38 -4.72
N LEU A 159 16.27 -6.41 -4.88
CA LEU A 159 15.79 -6.02 -6.20
C LEU A 159 16.93 -5.61 -7.14
N MET A 160 17.94 -4.89 -6.64
CA MET A 160 19.10 -4.46 -7.43
C MET A 160 20.04 -5.61 -7.79
N PHE A 161 20.21 -6.61 -6.91
CA PHE A 161 21.15 -7.72 -7.11
C PHE A 161 20.53 -8.92 -7.84
N GLU A 162 19.29 -9.26 -7.53
CA GLU A 162 18.59 -10.47 -8.02
C GLU A 162 17.53 -10.13 -9.06
N GLY A 163 17.16 -8.85 -9.20
CA GLY A 163 16.17 -8.39 -10.18
C GLY A 163 14.72 -8.60 -9.75
N ILE A 164 14.47 -9.12 -8.55
CA ILE A 164 13.12 -9.32 -8.00
C ILE A 164 13.12 -9.15 -6.48
N THR A 165 12.03 -8.65 -5.93
CA THR A 165 11.75 -8.69 -4.49
C THR A 165 10.24 -8.73 -4.24
N ARG A 166 9.82 -9.05 -3.02
CA ARG A 166 8.41 -9.24 -2.64
C ARG A 166 8.09 -8.62 -1.28
N GLU A 167 6.82 -8.31 -1.08
CA GLU A 167 6.25 -7.81 0.18
C GLU A 167 7.00 -6.57 0.72
N ILE A 168 7.33 -5.63 -0.16
CA ILE A 168 8.08 -4.41 0.20
C ILE A 168 7.18 -3.39 0.88
N PRO A 169 7.47 -2.99 2.14
CA PRO A 169 6.71 -1.94 2.81
C PRO A 169 7.07 -0.57 2.23
N VAL A 170 6.05 0.19 1.82
CA VAL A 170 6.21 1.60 1.39
C VAL A 170 5.43 2.53 2.29
N ILE A 171 5.92 3.76 2.42
CA ILE A 171 5.30 4.82 3.21
C ILE A 171 5.52 6.16 2.54
N GLY A 172 4.50 7.03 2.60
CA GLY A 172 4.60 8.41 2.12
C GLY A 172 3.52 9.29 2.72
N VAL A 173 3.62 10.59 2.45
CA VAL A 173 2.58 11.57 2.76
C VAL A 173 1.78 11.84 1.50
N VAL A 174 0.45 11.76 1.58
CA VAL A 174 -0.48 12.02 0.48
C VAL A 174 -1.55 12.97 1.00
N GLU A 175 -1.70 14.15 0.39
CA GLU A 175 -2.65 15.19 0.85
C GLU A 175 -2.57 15.49 2.35
N GLY A 176 -1.35 15.52 2.90
CA GLY A 176 -1.09 15.77 4.33
C GLY A 176 -1.41 14.60 5.27
N SER A 177 -1.78 13.43 4.74
CA SER A 177 -2.02 12.21 5.51
C SER A 177 -0.92 11.18 5.26
N TRP A 178 -0.42 10.53 6.31
CA TRP A 178 0.49 9.41 6.17
C TRP A 178 -0.23 8.20 5.57
N MET A 179 0.40 7.55 4.60
CA MET A 179 -0.10 6.36 3.94
C MET A 179 0.98 5.27 3.91
N ILE A 180 0.55 4.03 4.11
CA ILE A 180 1.40 2.83 4.07
C ILE A 180 0.84 1.79 3.11
N GLY A 181 1.74 1.06 2.46
CA GLY A 181 1.42 -0.05 1.57
C GLY A 181 2.42 -1.18 1.72
N ILE A 182 2.06 -2.36 1.20
CA ILE A 182 2.98 -3.48 1.03
C ILE A 182 2.85 -3.90 -0.44
N ILE A 183 3.92 -3.72 -1.20
CA ILE A 183 3.94 -4.05 -2.61
C ILE A 183 4.25 -5.54 -2.73
N ASP A 184 3.32 -6.30 -3.32
CA ASP A 184 3.43 -7.75 -3.40
C ASP A 184 4.73 -8.19 -4.09
N GLU A 185 5.08 -7.56 -5.22
CA GLU A 185 6.26 -7.91 -5.99
C GLU A 185 6.77 -6.73 -6.82
N ILE A 186 8.10 -6.59 -6.88
CA ILE A 186 8.80 -5.61 -7.70
C ILE A 186 9.83 -6.35 -8.56
N ARG A 187 9.90 -6.04 -9.85
CA ARG A 187 10.85 -6.66 -10.78
C ARG A 187 11.66 -5.63 -11.55
N MET A 188 12.93 -5.93 -11.79
CA MET A 188 13.73 -5.22 -12.78
C MET A 188 13.39 -5.71 -14.19
N PRO A 189 13.33 -4.81 -15.20
CA PRO A 189 13.14 -5.21 -16.59
C PRO A 189 14.26 -6.14 -17.07
N MET A 190 13.91 -7.19 -17.81
CA MET A 190 14.89 -8.13 -18.39
C MET A 190 15.56 -7.61 -19.67
N ASP A 191 15.20 -6.41 -20.14
CA ASP A 191 15.73 -5.84 -21.38
C ASP A 191 17.17 -5.33 -21.26
N GLY A 192 17.73 -5.29 -20.04
CA GLY A 192 19.12 -4.91 -19.77
C GLY A 192 19.48 -3.45 -20.07
N ILE A 193 18.49 -2.66 -20.49
CA ILE A 193 18.65 -1.25 -20.88
C ILE A 193 17.91 -0.36 -19.88
N SER A 194 16.79 -0.84 -19.35
CA SER A 194 15.94 -0.07 -18.47
C SER A 194 16.18 -0.42 -17.01
N PHE A 195 16.35 0.62 -16.20
CA PHE A 195 16.56 0.50 -14.76
C PHE A 195 15.31 0.78 -13.93
N GLN A 196 14.20 1.14 -14.57
CA GLN A 196 12.95 1.46 -13.88
C GLN A 196 12.22 0.17 -13.49
N PRO A 197 11.97 -0.08 -12.19
CA PRO A 197 11.29 -1.28 -11.75
C PRO A 197 9.83 -1.33 -12.17
N ILE A 198 9.30 -2.54 -12.28
CA ILE A 198 7.90 -2.83 -12.57
C ILE A 198 7.25 -3.34 -11.30
N LEU A 199 6.13 -2.73 -10.94
CA LEU A 199 5.31 -3.10 -9.79
C LEU A 199 4.28 -4.14 -10.22
N VAL A 200 4.18 -5.22 -9.45
CA VAL A 200 3.29 -6.34 -9.73
C VAL A 200 2.44 -6.62 -8.49
N ASP A 201 1.13 -6.72 -8.70
CA ASP A 201 0.16 -7.12 -7.68
C ASP A 201 -0.40 -8.48 -8.06
N THR A 202 -0.34 -9.45 -7.14
CA THR A 202 -0.76 -10.82 -7.38
C THR A 202 -2.05 -11.09 -6.62
N LYS A 203 -3.14 -11.40 -7.32
CA LYS A 203 -4.43 -11.74 -6.74
C LYS A 203 -4.70 -13.23 -6.83
N THR A 204 -4.98 -13.81 -5.67
CA THR A 204 -5.36 -15.22 -5.56
C THR A 204 -6.86 -15.40 -5.77
N ARG A 205 -7.23 -16.48 -6.46
CA ARG A 205 -8.61 -16.78 -6.84
C ARG A 205 -8.92 -18.24 -6.55
N VAL A 206 -10.13 -18.50 -6.04
CA VAL A 206 -10.61 -19.88 -5.82
C VAL A 206 -10.83 -20.60 -7.15
N ARG A 207 -11.25 -19.87 -8.19
CA ARG A 207 -11.51 -20.42 -9.52
C ARG A 207 -10.54 -19.83 -10.54
N PRO A 208 -9.98 -20.63 -11.46
CA PRO A 208 -9.12 -20.16 -12.55
C PRO A 208 -9.96 -19.48 -13.62
N THR A 209 -10.53 -18.32 -13.28
CA THR A 209 -11.42 -17.54 -14.14
C THR A 209 -11.00 -16.08 -14.06
N ILE A 210 -11.07 -15.38 -15.19
CA ILE A 210 -10.74 -13.97 -15.29
C ILE A 210 -11.64 -13.17 -14.32
N PRO A 211 -11.08 -12.25 -13.51
CA PRO A 211 -11.86 -11.36 -12.66
C PRO A 211 -12.83 -10.48 -13.42
N SER A 212 -13.94 -10.13 -12.79
CA SER A 212 -14.84 -9.10 -13.32
C SER A 212 -14.15 -7.73 -13.31
N GLU A 213 -14.54 -6.81 -14.19
CA GLU A 213 -13.95 -5.47 -14.24
C GLU A 213 -14.06 -4.71 -12.91
N ALA A 214 -15.13 -4.92 -12.14
CA ALA A 214 -15.26 -4.35 -10.81
C ALA A 214 -14.15 -4.85 -9.85
N GLN A 215 -13.78 -6.13 -9.93
CA GLN A 215 -12.71 -6.69 -9.11
C GLN A 215 -11.33 -6.21 -9.56
N LYS A 216 -11.12 -6.10 -10.87
CA LYS A 216 -9.86 -5.62 -11.45
C LYS A 216 -9.61 -4.16 -11.11
N ARG A 217 -10.64 -3.31 -11.20
CA ARG A 217 -10.58 -1.88 -10.84
C ARG A 217 -9.97 -1.64 -9.46
N ASN A 218 -10.30 -2.49 -8.48
CA ASN A 218 -9.73 -2.39 -7.14
C ASN A 218 -8.22 -2.73 -7.10
N GLY A 219 -7.82 -3.78 -7.82
CA GLY A 219 -6.41 -4.15 -7.98
C GLY A 219 -5.60 -3.10 -8.75
N ARG A 220 -6.20 -2.49 -9.79
CA ARG A 220 -5.59 -1.37 -10.52
C ARG A 220 -5.41 -0.16 -9.61
N LEU A 221 -6.44 0.25 -8.87
CA LEU A 221 -6.35 1.33 -7.88
C LEU A 221 -5.26 1.06 -6.83
N GLN A 222 -5.15 -0.18 -6.36
CA GLN A 222 -4.08 -0.58 -5.43
C GLN A 222 -2.68 -0.39 -6.03
N LEU A 223 -2.46 -0.88 -7.24
CA LEU A 223 -1.20 -0.72 -7.98
C LEU A 223 -0.85 0.74 -8.21
N MET A 224 -1.84 1.56 -8.59
CA MET A 224 -1.64 2.99 -8.80
C MET A 224 -1.26 3.71 -7.49
N CYS A 225 -1.88 3.36 -6.35
CA CYS A 225 -1.48 3.86 -5.03
C CYS A 225 -0.04 3.44 -4.69
N TYR A 226 0.34 2.19 -4.97
CA TYR A 226 1.70 1.71 -4.75
C TYR A 226 2.73 2.43 -5.61
N LYS A 227 2.43 2.65 -6.90
CA LYS A 227 3.28 3.46 -7.79
C LYS A 227 3.47 4.87 -7.25
N TYR A 228 2.38 5.52 -6.84
CA TYR A 228 2.42 6.85 -6.27
C TYR A 228 3.31 6.92 -5.01
N LEU A 229 3.13 5.97 -4.07
CA LEU A 229 3.94 5.91 -2.85
C LEU A 229 5.41 5.63 -3.16
N TRP A 230 5.71 4.68 -4.06
CA TRP A 230 7.07 4.35 -4.47
C TRP A 230 7.78 5.54 -5.12
N ASP A 231 7.14 6.17 -6.11
CA ASP A 231 7.73 7.26 -6.87
C ASP A 231 7.97 8.49 -5.99
N ASN A 232 7.06 8.81 -5.07
CA ASN A 232 7.25 9.93 -4.13
C ASN A 232 8.28 9.62 -3.07
N LEU A 233 8.35 8.39 -2.57
CA LEU A 233 9.37 8.01 -1.59
C LEU A 233 10.78 8.20 -2.13
N ILE A 234 10.96 8.06 -3.44
CA ILE A 234 12.24 8.22 -4.15
C ILE A 234 12.48 9.67 -4.58
N SER A 235 11.43 10.34 -5.09
CA SER A 235 11.57 11.68 -5.68
C SER A 235 11.61 12.79 -4.63
N GLU A 236 10.97 12.57 -3.48
CA GLU A 236 10.85 13.55 -2.41
C GLU A 236 11.74 13.21 -1.23
N LYS A 237 12.21 14.24 -0.52
CA LYS A 237 12.95 14.02 0.71
C LYS A 237 12.02 13.53 1.80
N PHE A 238 12.29 12.33 2.32
CA PHE A 238 11.50 11.75 3.41
C PHE A 238 11.38 12.72 4.61
N PRO A 239 10.16 13.15 5.00
CA PRO A 239 9.94 14.19 6.01
C PRO A 239 10.06 13.62 7.43
N ALA A 240 11.29 13.31 7.84
CA ALA A 240 11.60 12.62 9.10
C ALA A 240 11.06 13.33 10.36
N GLU A 241 11.18 14.65 10.45
CA GLU A 241 10.68 15.40 11.63
C GLU A 241 9.16 15.28 11.76
N ASN A 242 8.44 15.38 10.64
CA ASN A 242 7.00 15.15 10.60
C ASN A 242 6.66 13.71 10.97
N PHE A 243 7.43 12.74 10.46
CA PHE A 243 7.26 11.32 10.77
C PHE A 243 7.36 11.05 12.27
N PHE A 244 8.46 11.46 12.92
CA PHE A 244 8.65 11.25 14.35
C PHE A 244 7.56 11.94 15.18
N SER A 245 7.22 13.19 14.83
CA SER A 245 6.18 13.96 15.53
C SER A 245 4.78 13.34 15.38
N TYR A 246 4.42 12.91 14.17
CA TYR A 246 3.09 12.36 13.88
C TYR A 246 2.87 11.01 14.56
N PHE A 247 3.88 10.14 14.55
CA PHE A 247 3.80 8.79 15.14
C PHE A 247 4.21 8.74 16.62
N ASP A 248 4.58 9.88 17.23
CA ASP A 248 5.04 9.98 18.62
C ASP A 248 6.22 9.04 18.91
N LEU A 249 7.26 9.13 18.07
CA LEU A 249 8.44 8.27 18.10
C LEU A 249 9.68 9.05 18.53
N ASP A 250 10.53 8.44 19.36
CA ASP A 250 11.82 9.03 19.74
C ASP A 250 12.93 8.67 18.72
N PRO A 251 13.52 9.63 17.99
CA PRO A 251 14.64 9.35 17.09
C PRO A 251 15.86 8.78 17.82
N ASN A 252 16.07 9.16 19.08
CA ASN A 252 17.22 8.73 19.89
C ASN A 252 16.98 7.39 20.62
N TYR A 253 15.82 6.76 20.40
CA TYR A 253 15.50 5.48 20.99
C TYR A 253 16.61 4.45 20.72
N LEU A 254 17.14 3.86 21.79
CA LEU A 254 18.16 2.82 21.71
C LEU A 254 17.51 1.47 21.39
N LEU A 255 17.86 0.89 20.25
CA LEU A 255 17.36 -0.41 19.82
C LEU A 255 17.79 -1.51 20.80
N SER A 256 16.96 -2.52 21.00
CA SER A 256 17.31 -3.71 21.79
C SER A 256 18.44 -4.50 21.13
N ASP A 257 19.09 -5.36 21.91
CA ASP A 257 20.15 -6.23 21.41
C ASP A 257 19.64 -7.19 20.33
N ASP A 258 18.38 -7.66 20.43
CA ASP A 258 17.74 -8.50 19.43
C ASP A 258 17.68 -7.79 18.05
N VAL A 259 17.19 -6.54 18.03
CA VAL A 259 17.09 -5.74 16.80
C VAL A 259 18.47 -5.33 16.29
N LYS A 260 19.41 -4.97 17.18
CA LYS A 260 20.79 -4.64 16.79
C LYS A 260 21.52 -5.82 16.18
N GLN A 261 21.33 -7.02 16.73
CA GLN A 261 21.94 -8.25 16.21
C GLN A 261 21.36 -8.59 14.84
N TYR A 262 20.05 -8.43 14.66
CA TYR A 262 19.41 -8.55 13.35
C TYR A 262 20.01 -7.56 12.33
N ILE A 263 20.06 -6.27 12.65
CA ILE A 263 20.64 -5.24 11.76
C ILE A 263 22.12 -5.54 11.44
N SER A 264 22.88 -6.02 12.43
CA SER A 264 24.29 -6.43 12.24
C SER A 264 24.43 -7.63 11.31
N SER A 265 23.50 -8.59 11.38
CA SER A 265 23.48 -9.76 10.49
C SER A 265 23.24 -9.37 9.03
N LEU A 266 22.56 -8.24 8.78
CA LEU A 266 22.36 -7.64 7.46
C LEU A 266 23.55 -6.80 6.97
N GLY A 267 24.62 -6.67 7.77
CA GLY A 267 25.80 -5.88 7.43
C GLY A 267 25.72 -4.39 7.78
N PHE A 268 24.72 -3.97 8.55
CA PHE A 268 24.54 -2.58 8.98
C PHE A 268 24.90 -2.40 10.46
N SER A 269 25.22 -1.17 10.87
CA SER A 269 25.52 -0.87 12.28
C SER A 269 24.66 0.32 12.75
N ALA A 270 23.53 0.04 13.37
CA ALA A 270 22.64 1.04 13.95
C ALA A 270 22.54 0.87 15.47
N LYS A 271 22.64 1.96 16.22
CA LYS A 271 22.41 1.95 17.69
C LYS A 271 21.05 2.53 18.04
N THR A 272 20.66 3.57 17.30
CA THR A 272 19.42 4.32 17.50
C THR A 272 18.46 4.11 16.33
N PHE A 273 17.20 4.48 16.54
CA PHE A 273 16.22 4.48 15.44
C PHE A 273 16.60 5.49 14.33
N GLU A 274 17.17 6.65 14.68
CA GLU A 274 17.64 7.62 13.69
C GLU A 274 18.73 7.05 12.76
N ASP A 275 19.62 6.18 13.27
CA ASP A 275 20.65 5.53 12.44
C ASP A 275 20.01 4.69 11.34
N VAL A 276 18.95 3.94 11.66
CA VAL A 276 18.19 3.15 10.67
C VAL A 276 17.53 4.07 9.63
N LEU A 277 16.95 5.18 10.08
CA LEU A 277 16.31 6.12 9.17
C LEU A 277 17.31 6.80 8.23
N LYS A 278 18.57 7.01 8.66
CA LYS A 278 19.64 7.51 7.79
C LYS A 278 19.94 6.51 6.67
N TYR A 279 20.05 5.21 6.98
CA TYR A 279 20.24 4.19 5.95
C TYR A 279 19.06 4.14 4.98
N PHE A 280 17.83 4.18 5.51
CA PHE A 280 16.62 4.18 4.70
C PHE A 280 16.58 5.33 3.69
N LYS A 281 16.91 6.56 4.13
CA LYS A 281 16.98 7.73 3.25
C LYS A 281 18.02 7.58 2.15
N VAL A 282 19.23 7.13 2.49
CA VAL A 282 20.30 6.90 1.51
C VAL A 282 19.89 5.85 0.48
N THR A 283 19.18 4.80 0.92
CA THR A 283 18.65 3.79 0.00
C THR A 283 17.59 4.37 -0.93
N CYS A 284 16.66 5.20 -0.43
CA CYS A 284 15.65 5.86 -1.27
C CYS A 284 16.29 6.73 -2.36
N ASP A 285 17.32 7.51 -2.01
CA ASP A 285 18.03 8.39 -2.93
C ASP A 285 18.77 7.64 -4.06
N ALA A 286 19.05 6.34 -3.88
CA ALA A 286 19.75 5.50 -4.86
C ALA A 286 18.81 4.77 -5.82
N LEU A 287 17.50 4.79 -5.57
CA LEU A 287 16.53 4.00 -6.34
C LEU A 287 15.98 4.79 -7.53
N PRO A 288 15.67 4.12 -8.65
CA PRO A 288 14.96 4.72 -9.75
C PRO A 288 13.43 4.68 -9.54
N ARG A 289 12.74 5.67 -10.10
CA ARG A 289 11.28 5.66 -10.23
C ARG A 289 10.80 4.41 -10.98
N SER A 290 9.60 3.97 -10.66
CA SER A 290 8.97 2.83 -11.33
C SER A 290 8.52 3.17 -12.75
N ARG A 291 8.36 2.14 -13.60
CA ARG A 291 7.75 2.30 -14.92
C ARG A 291 6.28 2.71 -14.81
N GLU A 292 5.74 3.22 -15.91
CA GLU A 292 4.31 3.51 -16.02
C GLU A 292 3.47 2.23 -16.21
N LEU A 293 4.07 1.17 -16.76
CA LEU A 293 3.43 -0.14 -16.90
C LEU A 293 3.40 -0.87 -15.55
N LEU A 294 2.19 -1.12 -15.03
CA LEU A 294 1.95 -1.91 -13.82
C LEU A 294 1.25 -3.22 -14.18
N PHE A 295 1.56 -4.30 -13.46
CA PHE A 295 1.02 -5.62 -13.77
C PHE A 295 0.10 -6.14 -12.67
N LEU A 296 -1.14 -6.42 -13.03
CA LEU A 296 -2.09 -7.15 -12.19
C LEU A 296 -2.13 -8.62 -12.64
N ARG A 297 -1.82 -9.53 -11.73
CA ARG A 297 -1.68 -10.98 -11.99
C ARG A 297 -2.70 -11.81 -11.21
#